data_AF-A0A7V9N8U0-F1
#
_entry.id   AF-A0A7V9N8U0-F1
#
_cell.length_a   1.000
_cell.length_b   1.000
_cell.length_c   1.000
_cell.angle_alpha   90.00
_cell.angle_beta   90.00
_cell.angle_gamma   90.00
#
_symmetry.space_group_name_H-M   'P 1'
#
loop_
_entity.id
_entity.type
_entity.pdbx_description
1 polymer ?
#
loop_
_entity_poly.entity_id
_entity_poly.type
_entity_poly.pdbx_seq_one_letter_code
_entity_poly.pdbx_strand_id
1 'polypeptide(L)'
;MSERELLPEIDDEQAEAIDRNLALGFAFLRDVLHRPEIVDEIPSGSTLAYRAILLPPFELDVRLTAFRPRRARRWGVRVTGVGDVHSPPLERPAARWLYSILPLVENATWASADEAFAAVERSLKNANDAHLLAG
;
A
#
# COMPACT_ATOMS: atom_id res chain seq x y z
N MET A 1 10.42 38.71 -22.77
CA MET A 1 11.49 37.89 -22.16
C MET A 1 10.80 36.73 -21.49
N SER A 2 11.12 35.50 -21.89
CA SER A 2 10.45 34.30 -21.39
C SER A 2 10.94 34.01 -19.97
N GLU A 3 10.05 34.11 -18.99
CA GLU A 3 10.21 33.44 -17.69
C GLU A 3 10.33 31.95 -18.01
N ARG A 4 11.57 31.44 -18.06
CA ARG A 4 11.80 30.02 -17.85
C ARG A 4 11.44 29.81 -16.40
N GLU A 5 10.26 29.28 -16.13
CA GLU A 5 9.90 28.73 -14.82
C GLU A 5 11.03 27.78 -14.42
N LEU A 6 11.93 28.28 -13.56
CA LEU A 6 12.93 27.44 -12.93
C LEU A 6 12.14 26.46 -12.08
N LEU A 7 12.17 25.19 -12.49
CA LEU A 7 11.59 24.13 -11.68
C LEU A 7 12.20 24.22 -10.26
N PRO A 8 11.39 24.03 -9.21
CA PRO A 8 11.90 24.03 -7.86
C PRO A 8 13.05 23.02 -7.74
N GLU A 9 14.13 23.43 -7.07
CA GLU A 9 15.27 22.56 -6.82
C GLU A 9 14.83 21.44 -5.86
N ILE A 10 15.04 20.20 -6.28
CA ILE A 10 14.65 18.99 -5.53
C ILE A 10 15.92 18.48 -4.84
N ASP A 11 15.86 18.29 -3.53
CA ASP A 11 16.96 17.68 -2.77
C ASP A 11 16.96 16.14 -2.88
N ASP A 12 18.04 15.50 -2.43
CA ASP A 12 18.20 14.04 -2.56
C ASP A 12 17.11 13.27 -1.79
N GLU A 13 16.67 13.76 -0.62
CA GLU A 13 15.61 13.11 0.17
C GLU A 13 14.26 13.16 -0.55
N GLN A 14 13.95 14.29 -1.17
CA GLN A 14 12.77 14.47 -2.00
C GLN A 14 12.83 13.61 -3.25
N ALA A 15 13.99 13.51 -3.91
CA ALA A 15 14.18 12.65 -5.07
C ALA A 15 13.95 11.17 -4.70
N GLU A 16 14.53 10.69 -3.61
CA GLU A 16 14.31 9.33 -3.11
C GLU A 16 12.85 9.05 -2.76
N ALA A 17 12.15 10.02 -2.16
CA ALA A 17 10.74 9.89 -1.85
C ALA A 17 9.88 9.80 -3.12
N ILE A 18 10.19 10.60 -4.15
CA ILE A 18 9.52 10.56 -5.45
C ILE A 18 9.76 9.20 -6.12
N ASP A 19 11.00 8.73 -6.19
CA ASP A 19 11.35 7.46 -6.82
C ASP A 19 10.64 6.28 -6.13
N ARG A 20 10.60 6.28 -4.80
CA ARG A 20 9.89 5.26 -4.02
C ARG A 20 8.38 5.27 -4.32
N ASN A 21 7.77 6.44 -4.36
CA ASN A 21 6.33 6.57 -4.65
C ASN A 21 6.00 6.14 -6.08
N LEU A 22 6.85 6.47 -7.05
CA LEU A 22 6.71 6.03 -8.43
C LEU A 22 6.82 4.50 -8.53
N ALA A 23 7.84 3.90 -7.91
CA ALA A 23 8.02 2.45 -7.88
C ALA A 23 6.80 1.74 -7.29
N LEU A 24 6.23 2.25 -6.19
CA LEU A 24 5.02 1.71 -5.59
C LEU A 24 3.78 1.87 -6.49
N GLY A 25 3.66 2.99 -7.19
CA GLY A 25 2.61 3.20 -8.18
C GLY A 25 2.67 2.20 -9.34
N PHE A 26 3.88 1.92 -9.87
CA PHE A 26 4.07 0.90 -10.90
C PHE A 26 3.80 -0.52 -10.35
N ALA A 27 4.21 -0.81 -9.13
CA ALA A 27 3.93 -2.08 -8.48
C ALA A 27 2.42 -2.32 -8.35
N PHE A 28 1.66 -1.29 -7.97
CA PHE A 28 0.21 -1.35 -7.92
C PHE A 28 -0.39 -1.63 -9.31
N LEU A 29 0.04 -0.92 -10.37
CA LEU A 29 -0.46 -1.17 -11.72
C LEU A 29 -0.17 -2.59 -12.20
N ARG A 30 1.04 -3.10 -11.94
CA ARG A 30 1.41 -4.48 -12.22
C ARG A 30 0.49 -5.45 -11.45
N ASP A 31 0.28 -5.20 -10.17
CA ASP A 31 -0.57 -6.05 -9.33
C ASP A 31 -2.02 -6.06 -9.85
N VAL A 32 -2.57 -4.93 -10.31
CA VAL A 32 -3.90 -4.83 -10.95
C VAL A 32 -3.97 -5.60 -12.27
N LEU A 33 -2.92 -5.55 -13.10
CA LEU A 33 -2.88 -6.31 -14.35
C LEU A 33 -2.91 -7.83 -14.12
N HIS A 34 -2.30 -8.30 -13.04
CA HIS A 34 -2.31 -9.72 -12.67
C HIS A 34 -3.55 -10.14 -11.89
N ARG A 35 -4.14 -9.21 -11.11
CA ARG A 35 -5.31 -9.43 -10.25
C ARG A 35 -6.27 -8.24 -10.35
N PRO A 36 -7.08 -8.18 -11.42
CA PRO A 36 -8.00 -7.07 -11.65
C PRO A 36 -8.99 -6.84 -10.50
N GLU A 37 -9.33 -7.89 -9.75
CA GLU A 37 -10.22 -7.84 -8.59
C GLU A 37 -9.77 -6.87 -7.49
N ILE A 38 -8.49 -6.47 -7.45
CA ILE A 38 -7.96 -5.46 -6.52
C ILE A 38 -8.73 -4.13 -6.64
N VAL A 39 -9.19 -3.77 -7.85
CA VAL A 39 -9.87 -2.49 -8.09
C VAL A 39 -11.38 -2.57 -7.94
N ASP A 40 -11.98 -3.76 -7.77
CA ASP A 40 -13.44 -3.90 -7.60
C ASP A 40 -13.95 -3.12 -6.38
N GLU A 41 -13.10 -2.96 -5.37
CA GLU A 41 -13.42 -2.31 -4.11
C GLU A 41 -12.84 -0.89 -4.00
N ILE A 42 -12.09 -0.43 -5.00
CA ILE A 42 -11.55 0.94 -5.08
C ILE A 42 -12.42 1.75 -6.04
N PRO A 43 -13.25 2.70 -5.55
CA PRO A 43 -14.17 3.43 -6.42
C PRO A 43 -13.41 4.21 -7.51
N SER A 44 -13.94 4.17 -8.73
CA SER A 44 -13.36 4.88 -9.88
C SER A 44 -13.17 6.37 -9.61
N GLY A 45 -12.03 6.90 -10.06
CA GLY A 45 -11.68 8.31 -9.86
C GLY A 45 -11.27 8.67 -8.42
N SER A 46 -10.96 7.67 -7.59
CA SER A 46 -10.35 7.90 -6.27
C SER A 46 -8.97 8.52 -6.38
N THR A 47 -8.63 9.39 -5.43
CA THR A 47 -7.23 9.76 -5.17
C THR A 47 -6.55 8.56 -4.51
N LEU A 48 -5.34 8.21 -4.96
CA LEU A 48 -4.58 7.08 -4.43
C LEU A 48 -3.32 7.57 -3.70
N ALA A 49 -2.93 6.85 -2.67
CA ALA A 49 -1.64 6.95 -2.02
C ALA A 49 -1.09 5.54 -1.76
N TYR A 50 0.23 5.41 -1.71
CA TYR A 50 0.89 4.10 -1.62
C TYR A 50 1.85 4.06 -0.44
N ARG A 51 1.98 2.90 0.19
CA ARG A 51 2.99 2.64 1.22
C ARG A 51 3.37 1.16 1.20
N ALA A 52 4.64 0.85 1.38
CA ALA A 52 5.08 -0.49 1.74
C ALA A 52 5.41 -0.54 3.23
N ILE A 53 5.08 -1.65 3.88
CA ILE A 53 5.49 -1.95 5.25
C ILE A 53 6.22 -3.29 5.27
N LEU A 54 7.23 -3.41 6.12
CA LEU A 54 7.92 -4.68 6.36
C LEU A 54 7.31 -5.35 7.60
N LEU A 55 6.87 -6.59 7.46
CA LEU A 55 6.39 -7.41 8.58
C LEU A 55 7.51 -8.35 9.07
N PRO A 56 8.12 -8.09 10.24
CA PRO A 56 9.06 -9.01 10.87
C PRO A 56 8.34 -10.22 11.50
N PRO A 57 9.03 -11.36 11.75
CA PRO A 57 10.41 -11.67 11.41
C PRO A 57 10.57 -12.21 9.98
N PHE A 58 9.47 -12.40 9.24
CA PHE A 58 9.50 -13.00 7.90
C PHE A 58 10.07 -12.09 6.81
N GLU A 59 10.45 -10.85 7.17
CA GLU A 59 10.89 -9.80 6.25
C GLU A 59 9.93 -9.67 5.06
N LEU A 60 8.63 -9.71 5.36
CA LEU A 60 7.60 -9.73 4.33
C LEU A 60 7.15 -8.32 4.00
N ASP A 61 7.47 -7.87 2.78
CA ASP A 61 6.96 -6.60 2.26
C ASP A 61 5.47 -6.71 1.96
N VAL A 62 4.68 -5.82 2.56
CA VAL A 62 3.25 -5.69 2.31
C VAL A 62 2.99 -4.32 1.70
N ARG A 63 2.46 -4.31 0.49
CA ARG A 63 2.07 -3.09 -0.23
C ARG A 63 0.64 -2.72 0.11
N LEU A 64 0.48 -1.49 0.57
CA LEU A 64 -0.79 -0.88 0.92
C LEU A 64 -1.13 0.22 -0.09
N THR A 65 -2.40 0.31 -0.45
CA THR A 65 -2.95 1.41 -1.24
C THR A 65 -4.09 2.04 -0.48
N ALA A 66 -3.91 3.29 -0.07
CA ALA A 66 -4.97 4.11 0.47
C ALA A 66 -5.72 4.80 -0.69
N PHE A 67 -7.04 4.88 -0.58
CA PHE A 67 -7.87 5.49 -1.60
C PHE A 67 -8.89 6.44 -0.97
N ARG A 68 -9.15 7.56 -1.64
CA ARG A 68 -10.21 8.50 -1.27
C ARG A 68 -11.14 8.73 -2.47
N PRO A 69 -12.38 8.22 -2.43
CA PRO A 69 -13.36 8.49 -3.48
C PRO A 69 -13.57 9.99 -3.67
N ARG A 70 -13.79 10.44 -4.92
CA ARG A 70 -13.88 11.87 -5.27
C ARG A 70 -14.88 12.69 -4.45
N ARG A 71 -15.98 12.07 -4.00
CA ARG A 71 -17.03 12.72 -3.18
C ARG A 71 -16.90 12.44 -1.67
N ALA A 72 -15.93 11.63 -1.26
CA ALA A 72 -15.71 11.27 0.13
C ALA A 72 -14.62 12.16 0.74
N ARG A 73 -14.80 12.49 2.02
CA ARG A 73 -13.76 13.19 2.82
C ARG A 73 -12.83 12.23 3.55
N ARG A 74 -13.15 10.94 3.55
CA ARG A 74 -12.44 9.90 4.30
C ARG A 74 -11.67 8.99 3.36
N TRP A 75 -10.54 8.50 3.85
CA TRP A 75 -9.70 7.52 3.17
C TRP A 75 -10.10 6.11 3.60
N GLY A 76 -10.10 5.17 2.66
CA GLY A 76 -9.99 3.73 2.92
C GLY A 76 -8.57 3.27 2.58
N VAL A 77 -8.23 2.02 2.90
CA VAL A 77 -6.94 1.42 2.56
C VAL A 77 -7.06 -0.08 2.43
N ARG A 78 -6.27 -0.63 1.51
CA ARG A 78 -6.21 -2.07 1.24
C ARG A 78 -4.78 -2.54 1.09
N VAL A 79 -4.57 -3.81 1.37
CA VAL A 79 -3.38 -4.53 0.92
C VAL A 79 -3.58 -4.86 -0.54
N THR A 80 -2.69 -4.37 -1.39
CA THR A 80 -2.77 -4.57 -2.84
C THR A 80 -1.70 -5.54 -3.33
N GLY A 81 -0.64 -5.77 -2.55
CA GLY A 81 0.40 -6.72 -2.88
C GLY A 81 1.15 -7.22 -1.65
N VAL A 82 1.80 -8.37 -1.81
CA VAL A 82 2.67 -8.98 -0.81
C VAL A 82 3.93 -9.49 -1.53
N GLY A 83 5.09 -9.36 -0.89
CA GLY A 83 6.41 -9.69 -1.44
C GLY A 83 7.12 -8.47 -2.02
N ASP A 84 8.40 -8.64 -2.37
CA ASP A 84 9.26 -7.59 -2.89
C ASP A 84 8.69 -6.94 -4.18
N VAL A 85 8.87 -5.62 -4.28
CA VAL A 85 8.50 -4.81 -5.46
C VAL A 85 9.21 -5.30 -6.72
N HIS A 86 10.42 -5.85 -6.59
CA HIS A 86 11.28 -6.28 -7.69
C HIS A 86 11.26 -7.79 -7.97
N SER A 87 10.66 -8.58 -7.08
CA SER A 87 10.59 -10.03 -7.25
C SER A 87 9.30 -10.45 -7.97
N PRO A 88 9.33 -11.47 -8.84
CA PRO A 88 8.11 -12.09 -9.34
C PRO A 88 7.26 -12.60 -8.17
N PRO A 89 5.92 -12.63 -8.30
CA PRO A 89 5.02 -12.99 -7.21
C PRO A 89 5.45 -14.32 -6.61
N LEU A 90 5.82 -14.27 -5.34
CA LEU A 90 6.33 -15.42 -4.61
C LEU A 90 5.24 -16.50 -4.55
N GLU A 91 5.50 -17.66 -5.15
CA GLU A 91 4.90 -18.92 -4.71
C GLU A 91 5.42 -19.23 -3.29
N ARG A 92 5.08 -18.43 -2.28
CA ARG A 92 5.44 -18.70 -0.88
C ARG A 92 4.20 -19.02 -0.06
N PRO A 93 4.12 -20.24 0.52
CA PRO A 93 3.11 -20.61 1.51
C PRO A 93 3.06 -19.67 2.72
N ALA A 94 4.15 -18.93 3.00
CA ALA A 94 4.35 -18.09 4.17
C ALA A 94 3.38 -16.89 4.30
N ALA A 95 2.61 -16.55 3.26
CA ALA A 95 1.67 -15.43 3.28
C ALA A 95 0.19 -15.87 3.29
N ARG A 96 -0.13 -17.17 3.33
CA ARG A 96 -1.53 -17.65 3.32
C ARG A 96 -2.38 -17.04 4.44
N TRP A 97 -1.79 -16.85 5.62
CA TRP A 97 -2.45 -16.24 6.76
C TRP A 97 -2.82 -14.76 6.50
N LEU A 98 -2.02 -14.00 5.74
CA LEU A 98 -2.36 -12.61 5.37
C LEU A 98 -3.68 -12.53 4.61
N TYR A 99 -3.90 -13.43 3.64
CA TYR A 99 -5.15 -13.49 2.88
C TYR A 99 -6.38 -13.75 3.77
N SER A 100 -6.21 -14.41 4.91
CA SER A 100 -7.30 -14.61 5.89
C SER A 100 -7.60 -13.38 6.77
N ILE A 101 -6.72 -12.39 6.80
CA ILE A 101 -6.87 -11.17 7.63
C ILE A 101 -7.27 -9.95 6.80
N LEU A 102 -7.04 -9.97 5.48
CA LEU A 102 -7.48 -8.92 4.57
C LEU A 102 -8.93 -8.47 4.83
N PRO A 103 -9.92 -9.36 5.04
CA PRO A 103 -11.32 -8.98 5.28
C PRO A 103 -11.56 -8.13 6.53
N LEU A 104 -10.67 -8.17 7.53
CA LEU A 104 -10.86 -7.48 8.82
C LEU A 104 -10.52 -5.98 8.75
N VAL A 105 -9.82 -5.55 7.71
CA VAL A 105 -9.31 -4.19 7.57
C VAL A 105 -10.26 -3.29 6.74
N GLU A 106 -11.32 -3.88 6.19
CA GLU A 106 -12.00 -3.39 4.98
C GLU A 106 -13.05 -2.30 5.19
N ASN A 107 -13.48 -2.06 6.44
CA ASN A 107 -14.68 -1.23 6.72
C ASN A 107 -14.41 0.05 7.53
N ALA A 108 -13.15 0.32 7.90
CA ALA A 108 -12.80 1.55 8.59
C ALA A 108 -12.46 2.65 7.57
N THR A 109 -12.76 3.91 7.93
CA THR A 109 -12.37 5.07 7.12
C THR A 109 -11.69 6.12 8.00
N TRP A 110 -10.68 6.79 7.46
CA TRP A 110 -9.76 7.65 8.23
C TRP A 110 -9.74 9.09 7.70
N ALA A 111 -9.23 10.03 8.50
CA ALA A 111 -9.15 11.44 8.08
C ALA A 111 -8.02 11.67 7.06
N SER A 112 -6.95 10.90 7.12
CA SER A 112 -5.81 10.96 6.20
C SER A 112 -5.36 9.58 5.71
N ALA A 113 -4.57 9.56 4.63
CA ALA A 113 -3.93 8.33 4.16
C ALA A 113 -2.95 7.76 5.20
N ASP A 114 -2.21 8.62 5.90
CA ASP A 114 -1.24 8.20 6.92
C ASP A 114 -1.91 7.52 8.11
N GLU A 115 -3.05 8.06 8.58
CA GLU A 115 -3.85 7.41 9.61
C GLU A 115 -4.38 6.06 9.15
N ALA A 116 -4.83 5.98 7.90
CA ALA A 116 -5.30 4.75 7.29
C ALA A 116 -4.18 3.71 7.29
N PHE A 117 -3.01 4.05 6.76
CA PHE A 117 -1.85 3.17 6.74
C PHE A 117 -1.44 2.71 8.15
N ALA A 118 -1.33 3.63 9.12
CA ALA A 118 -0.90 3.32 10.47
C ALA A 118 -1.87 2.37 11.19
N ALA A 119 -3.18 2.51 10.94
CA ALA A 119 -4.18 1.61 11.50
C ALA A 119 -4.03 0.19 10.95
N VAL A 120 -3.86 0.06 9.62
CA VAL A 120 -3.68 -1.25 8.97
C VAL A 120 -2.38 -1.91 9.36
N GLU A 121 -1.29 -1.14 9.38
CA GLU A 121 0.02 -1.63 9.80
C GLU A 121 -0.05 -2.22 11.22
N ARG A 122 -0.71 -1.53 12.15
CA ARG A 122 -0.91 -2.04 13.51
C ARG A 122 -1.73 -3.33 13.52
N SER A 123 -2.82 -3.38 12.77
CA SER A 123 -3.65 -4.58 12.67
C SER A 123 -2.89 -5.77 12.10
N LEU A 124 -2.08 -5.55 11.05
CA LEU A 124 -1.26 -6.57 10.43
C LEU A 124 -0.15 -7.06 11.36
N LYS A 125 0.52 -6.16 12.09
CA LYS A 125 1.51 -6.52 13.11
C LYS A 125 0.89 -7.36 14.23
N ASN A 126 -0.24 -6.93 14.79
CA ASN A 126 -0.93 -7.68 15.83
C ASN A 126 -1.35 -9.08 15.36
N ALA A 127 -1.85 -9.18 14.13
CA ALA A 127 -2.28 -10.45 13.58
C ALA A 127 -1.09 -11.38 13.25
N ASN A 128 0.04 -10.81 12.80
CA ASN A 128 1.29 -11.55 12.62
C ASN A 128 1.79 -12.10 13.96
N ASP A 129 1.80 -11.28 15.00
CA ASP A 129 2.23 -11.70 16.35
C ASP A 129 1.32 -12.81 16.89
N ALA A 130 0.01 -12.70 16.70
CA ALA A 130 -0.94 -13.75 17.06
C ALA A 130 -0.70 -15.05 16.27
N HIS A 131 -0.37 -14.96 14.98
CA HIS A 131 -0.05 -16.12 14.16
C HIS A 131 1.24 -16.82 14.66
N LEU A 132 2.27 -16.04 15.00
CA LEU A 132 3.54 -16.56 15.54
C LEU A 132 3.37 -17.25 16.89
N LEU A 133 2.40 -16.83 17.71
CA LEU A 133 2.10 -17.46 19.00
C LEU A 133 1.22 -18.72 18.88
N ALA A 134 0.50 -18.87 17.77
CA ALA A 134 -0.43 -19.98 17.55
C ALA A 134 0.19 -21.19 16.81
N GLY A 135 1.40 -21.02 16.24
CA GLY A 135 2.18 -22.06 15.58
C GLY A 135 3.33 -22.58 16.45
#